data_AF-A0A0M8TR61-F1
#
_entry.id   AF-A0A0M8TR61-F1
#
_cell.length_a   1.000
_cell.length_b   1.000
_cell.length_c   1.000
_cell.angle_alpha   90.00
_cell.angle_beta   90.00
_cell.angle_gamma   90.00
#
_symmetry.space_group_name_H-M   'P 1'
#
loop_
_entity.id
_entity.type
_entity.pdbx_description
1 polymer ?
#
loop_
_entity_poly.entity_id
_entity_poly.type
_entity_poly.pdbx_seq_one_letter_code
_entity_poly.pdbx_strand_id
1 'polypeptide(L)' 'MERDSQLELYELVADRLKEAHTRVRSLQVPEGVRMALSRKLLVVTAASKHDLADAARRLDRLMKDLDEGRFPEGD' A
#
# COMPACT_ATOMS: atom_id res chain seq x y z
N MET A 1 6.44 19.70 -17.54
CA MET A 1 7.45 19.10 -16.66
C MET A 1 6.87 18.80 -15.27
N GLU A 2 6.58 19.75 -14.38
CA GLU A 2 6.06 19.41 -13.03
C GLU A 2 4.74 18.62 -13.04
N ARG A 3 3.79 18.98 -13.92
CA ARG A 3 2.54 18.22 -14.09
C ARG A 3 2.76 16.81 -14.62
N ASP A 4 3.73 16.64 -15.53
CA ASP A 4 4.04 15.34 -16.12
C ASP A 4 4.67 14.43 -15.07
N SER A 5 5.59 14.96 -14.25
CA SER A 5 6.20 14.23 -13.13
C SER A 5 5.18 13.86 -12.04
N GLN A 6 4.16 14.70 -11.81
CA GLN A 6 3.06 14.36 -10.90
C GLN A 6 2.16 13.24 -11.45
N LEU A 7 1.92 13.22 -12.76
CA LEU A 7 1.16 12.14 -13.41
C LEU A 7 1.93 10.82 -13.38
N GLU A 8 3.23 10.84 -13.67
CA GLU A 8 4.10 9.66 -13.57
C GLU A 8 4.12 9.09 -12.15
N LEU A 9 4.23 9.94 -11.12
CA LEU A 9 4.16 9.50 -9.73
C LEU A 9 2.78 8.92 -9.39
N TYR A 10 1.71 9.51 -9.93
CA TYR A 10 0.35 9.02 -9.69
C TYR A 10 0.16 7.63 -10.28
N GLU A 11 0.57 7.41 -11.53
CA GLU A 11 0.51 6.11 -12.19
C GLU A 11 1.32 5.06 -11.44
N LEU A 12 2.55 5.40 -11.04
CA LEU A 12 3.41 4.50 -10.26
C LEU A 12 2.74 4.10 -8.94
N VAL A 13 2.18 5.05 -8.20
CA VAL A 13 1.48 4.77 -6.93
C VAL A 13 0.23 3.95 -7.17
N ALA A 14 -0.52 4.20 -8.24
CA ALA A 14 -1.73 3.45 -8.57
C ALA A 14 -1.41 1.97 -8.90
N ASP A 15 -0.38 1.72 -9.70
CA ASP A 15 0.07 0.36 -10.03
C ASP A 15 0.57 -0.37 -8.79
N ARG A 16 1.33 0.31 -7.94
CA ARG A 16 1.85 -0.23 -6.69
C ARG A 16 0.73 -0.55 -5.69
N LEU A 17 -0.32 0.27 -5.62
CA LEU A 17 -1.50 0.01 -4.78
C LEU A 17 -2.23 -1.25 -5.26
N LYS A 18 -2.41 -1.40 -6.57
CA LYS A 18 -3.04 -2.57 -7.19
C LYS A 18 -2.24 -3.85 -6.88
N GLU A 19 -0.91 -3.78 -6.99
CA GLU A 19 -0.01 -4.87 -6.62
C GLU A 19 -0.18 -5.25 -5.14
N ALA A 20 -0.16 -4.27 -4.24
CA ALA A 20 -0.29 -4.49 -2.80
C ALA A 20 -1.64 -5.13 -2.44
N HIS A 21 -2.75 -4.65 -3.02
CA HIS A 21 -4.08 -5.27 -2.85
C HIS A 21 -4.11 -6.72 -3.31
N THR A 22 -3.50 -7.02 -4.46
CA THR A 22 -3.43 -8.38 -5.01
C THR A 22 -2.62 -9.30 -4.09
N ARG A 23 -1.45 -8.84 -3.63
CA ARG A 23 -0.59 -9.58 -2.70
C ARG A 23 -1.31 -9.87 -1.39
N VAL A 24 -1.90 -8.87 -0.74
CA VAL A 24 -2.65 -9.06 0.52
C VAL A 24 -3.78 -10.06 0.36
N ARG A 25 -4.50 -10.06 -0.78
CA ARG A 25 -5.55 -11.04 -1.06
C ARG A 25 -5.01 -12.47 -1.24
N SER A 26 -3.81 -12.63 -1.78
CA SER A 26 -3.19 -13.94 -2.03
C SER A 26 -2.48 -14.55 -0.82
N LEU A 27 -2.13 -13.73 0.18
CA LEU A 27 -1.38 -14.16 1.36
C LEU A 27 -2.13 -15.20 2.19
N GLN A 28 -1.44 -16.31 2.48
CA GLN A 28 -1.90 -17.37 3.38
C GLN A 28 -1.56 -17.00 4.83
N VAL A 29 -2.29 -16.02 5.35
CA VAL A 29 -2.17 -15.52 6.74
C VAL A 29 -3.49 -15.65 7.50
N PRO A 30 -3.48 -15.63 8.84
CA PRO A 30 -4.70 -15.56 9.64
C PRO A 30 -5.59 -14.38 9.25
N GLU A 31 -6.91 -14.54 9.45
CA GLU A 31 -7.88 -13.51 9.03
C GLU A 31 -7.65 -12.16 9.72
N GLY A 32 -7.35 -12.16 11.03
CA GLY A 32 -7.04 -10.92 11.77
C GLY A 32 -5.86 -10.15 11.16
N VAL A 33 -4.83 -10.87 10.72
CA VAL A 33 -3.66 -10.29 10.04
C VAL A 33 -4.05 -9.69 8.68
N ARG A 34 -4.79 -10.43 7.85
CA ARG A 34 -5.27 -9.94 6.55
C ARG A 34 -6.18 -8.73 6.69
N MET A 35 -7.03 -8.70 7.71
CA MET A 35 -7.88 -7.56 8.05
C MET A 35 -7.04 -6.34 8.46
N ALA A 36 -6.02 -6.51 9.30
CA ALA A 36 -5.11 -5.43 9.69
C ALA A 36 -4.33 -4.87 8.48
N LEU A 37 -3.83 -5.73 7.58
CA LEU A 37 -3.19 -5.31 6.33
C LEU A 37 -4.17 -4.56 5.41
N SER A 38 -5.42 -5.03 5.31
CA SER A 38 -6.46 -4.35 4.50
C SER A 38 -6.79 -2.96 5.06
N ARG A 39 -6.87 -2.81 6.39
CA ARG A 39 -7.03 -1.50 7.03
C ARG A 39 -5.86 -0.56 6.73
N LYS A 40 -4.62 -1.05 6.79
CA LYS A 40 -3.44 -0.26 6.41
C LYS A 40 -3.52 0.22 4.95
N LEU A 41 -3.92 -0.64 4.01
CA LEU A 41 -4.10 -0.26 2.61
C LEU A 41 -5.16 0.83 2.43
N LEU A 42 -6.28 0.76 3.16
CA LEU A 42 -7.30 1.81 3.11
C LEU A 42 -6.76 3.17 3.56
N VAL A 43 -5.92 3.20 4.59
CA VAL A 43 -5.26 4.44 5.05
C VAL A 43 -4.32 5.00 3.99
N VAL A 44 -3.56 4.15 3.29
CA VAL A 44 -2.67 4.59 2.19
C VAL A 44 -3.47 5.14 1.01
N THR A 45 -4.55 4.46 0.60
CA THR A 45 -5.44 4.91 -0.47
C THR A 45 -6.17 6.20 -0.11
N ALA A 46 -6.47 6.45 1.16
CA ALA A 46 -7.01 7.72 1.60
C ALA A 46 -5.96 8.84 1.51
N ALA A 47 -4.72 8.56 1.94
CA ALA A 47 -3.61 9.50 1.86
C ALA A 47 -3.29 9.89 0.40
N SER A 48 -3.35 8.95 -0.56
CA SER A 48 -3.00 9.22 -1.96
C SER A 48 -3.87 10.26 -2.64
N LYS A 49 -5.05 10.56 -2.08
CA LYS A 49 -5.97 11.61 -2.58
C LYS A 49 -5.55 13.02 -2.16
N HIS A 50 -4.71 13.14 -1.14
CA HIS A 50 -4.37 14.43 -0.51
C HIS A 50 -2.85 14.68 -0.47
N ASP A 51 -2.06 13.64 -0.25
CA ASP A 51 -0.60 13.67 -0.25
C ASP A 51 -0.05 12.40 -0.92
N LEU A 52 0.27 12.55 -2.21
CA LEU A 52 0.75 11.44 -3.03
C LEU A 52 2.15 10.98 -2.60
N ALA A 53 3.01 11.88 -2.12
CA ALA A 53 4.36 11.55 -1.69
C ALA A 53 4.35 10.79 -0.35
N ASP A 54 3.50 11.17 0.59
CA ASP A 54 3.31 10.42 1.83
C ASP A 54 2.70 9.04 1.56
N ALA A 55 1.71 8.96 0.66
CA ALA A 55 1.13 7.69 0.25
C ALA A 55 2.18 6.74 -0.35
N ALA A 56 3.06 7.24 -1.23
CA ALA A 56 4.15 6.47 -1.81
C ALA A 56 5.10 5.90 -0.74
N ARG A 57 5.54 6.73 0.22
CA ARG A 57 6.44 6.28 1.30
C ARG A 57 5.80 5.21 2.19
N ARG A 58 4.51 5.38 2.52
CA ARG A 58 3.76 4.40 3.33
C ARG A 58 3.58 3.09 2.59
N LEU A 59 3.30 3.16 1.28
CA LEU A 59 3.15 2.01 0.42
C LEU A 59 4.45 1.22 0.28
N ASP A 60 5.58 1.91 0.09
CA ASP A 60 6.90 1.27 0.03
C ASP A 60 7.24 0.54 1.34
N ARG A 61 6.95 1.16 2.48
CA ARG A 61 7.13 0.50 3.79
C ARG A 61 6.25 -0.74 3.90
N LEU A 62 4.97 -0.63 3.52
CA LEU A 62 4.06 -1.78 3.53
C LEU A 62 4.57 -2.91 2.65
N MET A 63 4.98 -2.62 1.41
CA MET A 63 5.50 -3.62 0.48
C MET A 63 6.75 -4.30 1.03
N LYS A 64 7.67 -3.54 1.62
CA LYS A 64 8.85 -4.08 2.30
C LYS A 64 8.48 -5.00 3.46
N ASP A 65 7.52 -4.59 4.29
CA ASP A 65 7.02 -5.42 5.39
C ASP A 65 6.40 -6.73 4.86
N LEU A 66 5.68 -6.69 3.74
CA LEU A 66 5.14 -7.89 3.08
C LEU A 66 6.25 -8.81 2.55
N ASP A 67 7.28 -8.26 1.90
CA ASP A 67 8.43 -9.02 1.38
C ASP A 67 9.24 -9.69 2.50
N GLU A 68 9.35 -9.02 3.66
CA GLU A 68 10.05 -9.53 4.84
C GLU A 68 9.17 -10.40 5.77
N GLY A 69 7.90 -10.62 5.42
CA GLY A 69 6.95 -11.37 6.23
C GLY A 69 6.62 -10.73 7.59
N ARG A 70 6.86 -9.43 7.74
CA ARG A 70 6.60 -8.65 8.97
C ARG A 70 5.15 -8.21 9.02
N PHE A 71 4.29 -9.12 9.44
CA PHE A 71 2.85 -8.86 9.50
C PHE A 71 2.42 -8.16 10.79
N PRO A 72 1.37 -7.32 10.76
CA PRO A 72 0.77 -6.79 11.98
C PRO A 72 0.19 -7.92 12.84
N GLU A 73 0.24 -7.76 14.16
CA GLU A 73 -0.52 -8.60 15.07
C GLU A 73 -2.02 -8.35 14.77
N GLY A 74 -2.74 -9.43 14.48
CA GLY A 74 -4.18 -9.33 14.29
C GLY A 74 -4.85 -9.09 15.64
N ASP A 75 -5.64 -8.03 15.74
CA ASP A 75 -6.54 -7.80 16.88
C ASP A 75 -7.52 -8.97 17.09
#